data_AF-A0A0P7KKU9-F1
#
_entry.id   AF-A0A0P7KKU9-F1
#
_cell.length_a   1.000
_cell.length_b   1.000
_cell.length_c   1.000
_cell.angle_alpha   90.00
_cell.angle_beta   90.00
_cell.angle_gamma   90.00
#
_symmetry.space_group_name_H-M   'P 1'
#
loop_
_entity.id
_entity.type
_entity.pdbx_description
1 polymer ?
#
loop_
_entity_poly.entity_id
_entity_poly.type
_entity_poly.pdbx_seq_one_letter_code
_entity_poly.pdbx_strand_id
1 'polypeptide(L)' 'MRRNQLSFFIYPFVYFIVRTINQWRKQESITWGENATMMMITIVIIYLFILLWNWAKKPYQWGKNNKKRA' A
#
# COMPACT_ATOMS: atom_id res chain seq x y z
N MET A 1 4.10 12.11 -3.07
CA MET A 1 3.22 11.30 -2.19
C MET A 1 2.86 12.14 -0.98
N ARG A 2 1.61 12.13 -0.51
CA ARG A 2 1.25 12.91 0.70
C ARG A 2 1.69 12.14 1.94
N ARG A 3 2.07 12.83 3.03
CA ARG A 3 2.54 12.21 4.29
C ARG A 3 1.54 11.19 4.85
N ASN A 4 0.25 11.45 4.74
CA ASN A 4 -0.82 10.55 5.17
C ASN A 4 -1.04 9.31 4.27
N GLN A 5 -0.42 9.26 3.08
CA GLN A 5 -0.43 8.07 2.23
C GLN A 5 0.74 7.12 2.55
N LEU A 6 1.79 7.62 3.20
CA LEU A 6 2.95 6.80 3.58
C LEU A 6 2.62 5.81 4.70
N SER A 7 1.60 6.12 5.52
CA SER A 7 1.13 5.19 6.56
C SER A 7 0.60 3.88 5.98
N PHE A 8 0.13 3.86 4.72
CA PHE A 8 -0.31 2.60 4.09
C PHE A 8 0.81 1.58 3.92
N PHE A 9 2.08 2.01 3.86
CA PHE A 9 3.20 1.09 3.76
C PHE A 9 3.49 0.34 5.05
N ILE A 10 2.90 0.71 6.19
CA ILE A 10 3.09 -0.04 7.44
C ILE A 10 2.37 -1.39 7.42
N TYR A 11 1.27 -1.52 6.66
CA TYR A 11 0.43 -2.73 6.64
C TYR A 11 1.19 -3.98 6.17
N PRO A 12 1.95 -3.96 5.06
CA PRO A 12 2.79 -5.09 4.66
C PRO A 12 3.76 -5.57 5.76
N PHE A 13 4.37 -4.66 6.51
CA PHE A 13 5.30 -5.02 7.59
C PHE A 13 4.56 -5.63 8.79
N VAL A 14 3.42 -5.04 9.18
CA VAL A 14 2.59 -5.60 10.25
C VAL A 14 2.10 -6.99 9.87
N TYR A 15 1.63 -7.18 8.64
CA TYR A 15 1.22 -8.49 8.13
C TYR A 15 2.37 -9.50 8.19
N PHE A 16 3.57 -9.12 7.73
CA PHE A 16 4.75 -9.98 7.76
C PHE A 16 5.11 -10.41 9.19
N ILE A 17 5.11 -9.48 10.15
CA ILE A 17 5.41 -9.76 11.56
C ILE A 17 4.35 -10.70 12.14
N VAL A 18 3.06 -10.39 11.96
CA VAL A 18 1.96 -11.20 12.50
C VAL A 18 1.98 -12.60 11.90
N ARG A 19 2.20 -12.74 10.60
CA ARG A 19 2.27 -14.03 9.92
C ARG A 19 3.43 -14.88 10.42
N THR A 20 4.61 -14.26 10.54
CA THR A 20 5.82 -14.93 11.06
C THR A 20 5.64 -15.38 12.50
N ILE A 21 5.09 -14.52 13.38
CA ILE A 21 4.78 -14.88 14.77
C ILE A 21 3.77 -16.03 14.82
N ASN A 22 2.75 -16.01 13.96
CA ASN A 22 1.74 -17.06 13.92
C ASN A 22 2.34 -18.43 13.50
N GLN A 23 3.19 -18.46 12.47
CA GLN A 23 3.89 -19.68 12.05
C GLN A 23 4.81 -20.19 13.17
N TRP A 24 5.55 -19.29 13.82
CA TRP A 24 6.40 -19.62 14.95
C TRP A 24 5.61 -20.23 16.12
N ARG A 25 4.46 -19.64 16.48
CA ARG A 25 3.59 -20.17 17.56
C ARG A 25 3.00 -21.54 17.24
N LYS A 26 2.75 -21.83 15.97
CA LYS A 26 2.24 -23.13 15.52
C LYS A 26 3.32 -24.19 15.32
N GLN A 27 4.59 -23.85 15.56
CA GLN A 27 5.74 -24.71 15.26
C GLN A 27 5.79 -25.14 13.78
N GLU A 28 5.18 -24.37 12.89
CA GLU A 28 5.27 -24.55 11.45
C GLU A 28 6.61 -24.00 10.95
N SER A 29 7.13 -24.55 9.86
CA SER A 29 8.29 -23.97 9.19
C SER A 29 7.95 -22.55 8.72
N ILE A 30 8.80 -21.58 9.08
CA ILE A 30 8.60 -20.20 8.65
C ILE A 30 8.90 -20.13 7.16
N THR A 31 7.86 -19.85 6.36
CA THR A 31 7.99 -19.69 4.91
C THR A 31 8.47 -18.28 4.56
N TRP A 32 9.74 -18.01 4.86
CA TRP A 32 10.38 -16.69 4.65
C TRP A 32 10.19 -16.14 3.23
N GLY A 33 10.40 -16.99 2.23
CA GLY A 33 10.28 -16.59 0.82
C GLY A 33 8.86 -16.16 0.45
N GLU A 34 7.86 -16.93 0.84
CA GLU A 34 6.45 -16.60 0.58
C GLU A 34 6.02 -15.34 1.32
N ASN A 35 6.33 -15.24 2.62
CA ASN A 35 5.98 -14.08 3.44
C ASN A 35 6.63 -12.79 2.90
N ALA A 36 7.91 -12.84 2.52
CA ALA A 36 8.63 -11.70 1.95
C ALA A 36 8.10 -11.33 0.56
N THR A 37 7.79 -12.32 -0.28
CA THR A 37 7.20 -12.11 -1.60
C THR A 37 5.84 -11.42 -1.49
N MET A 38 4.97 -11.91 -0.58
CA MET A 38 3.66 -11.31 -0.32
C MET A 38 3.78 -9.87 0.20
N MET A 39 4.74 -9.60 1.08
CA MET A 39 5.03 -8.25 1.56
C MET A 39 5.41 -7.32 0.39
N MET A 40 6.35 -7.74 -0.46
CA MET A 40 6.82 -6.96 -1.60
C MET A 40 5.71 -6.69 -2.63
N ILE A 41 4.93 -7.72 -3.00
CA ILE A 41 3.78 -7.57 -3.91
C ILE A 41 2.79 -6.55 -3.35
N THR A 42 2.48 -6.64 -2.06
CA THR A 42 1.53 -5.71 -1.42
C THR A 42 2.05 -4.27 -1.43
N ILE A 43 3.34 -4.05 -1.17
CA ILE A 43 3.99 -2.73 -1.28
C ILE A 43 3.83 -2.15 -2.69
N VAL A 44 4.10 -2.95 -3.72
CA VAL A 44 3.97 -2.55 -5.13
C VAL A 44 2.52 -2.18 -5.46
N ILE A 45 1.56 -2.99 -5.03
CA ILE A 45 0.13 -2.73 -5.25
C ILE A 45 -0.28 -1.40 -4.60
N ILE A 46 0.07 -1.18 -3.33
CA ILE A 46 -0.23 0.07 -2.60
C ILE A 46 0.36 1.28 -3.34
N TYR A 47 1.61 1.15 -3.81
CA TYR A 47 2.26 2.20 -4.58
C TYR A 47 1.48 2.52 -5.87
N LEU A 48 1.07 1.51 -6.64
CA LEU A 48 0.28 1.69 -7.86
C LEU A 48 -1.07 2.37 -7.58
N PHE A 49 -1.79 1.94 -6.54
CA PHE A 49 -3.04 2.58 -6.14
C PHE A 49 -2.86 4.06 -5.79
N ILE A 50 -1.79 4.40 -5.04
CA ILE A 50 -1.51 5.79 -4.68
C ILE A 50 -1.14 6.61 -5.91
N LEU A 51 -0.41 6.03 -6.86
CA LEU A 51 -0.07 6.66 -8.13
C LEU A 51 -1.36 6.98 -8.93
N LEU A 52 -2.24 5.98 -9.10
CA LEU A 52 -3.52 6.15 -9.80
C LEU A 52 -4.43 7.17 -9.11
N TRP A 53 -4.51 7.13 -7.77
CA TRP A 53 -5.29 8.09 -6.99
C TRP A 53 -4.80 9.53 -7.19
N ASN A 54 -3.47 9.73 -7.13
CA ASN A 54 -2.88 11.04 -7.33
C ASN A 54 -3.02 11.51 -8.78
N TRP A 55 -2.98 10.59 -9.74
CA TRP A 55 -3.23 10.88 -11.14
C TRP A 55 -4.68 11.32 -11.37
N ALA A 56 -5.67 10.57 -10.87
CA ALA A 56 -7.10 10.89 -10.99
C ALA A 56 -7.49 12.24 -10.37
N LYS A 57 -6.75 12.69 -9.35
CA LYS A 57 -6.99 13.98 -8.70
C LYS A 57 -6.68 15.19 -9.61
N LYS A 58 -5.73 15.07 -10.54
CA LYS A 58 -5.36 16.16 -11.46
C LYS A 58 -6.51 16.57 -12.41
N PRO A 59 -7.12 15.67 -13.21
CA PRO A 59 -8.23 16.04 -14.09
C PRO A 59 -9.46 16.51 -13.32
N TYR A 60 -9.74 15.93 -12.14
CA TYR A 60 -10.81 16.39 -11.27
C TYR A 60 -10.63 17.86 -10.85
N GLN A 61 -9.40 18.27 -10.52
CA GLN A 61 -9.09 19.66 -10.17
C GLN A 61 -9.17 20.60 -11.39
N TRP A 62 -8.79 20.14 -12.58
CA TRP A 62 -8.92 20.91 -13.82
C TRP A 62 -10.39 21.26 -14.12
N GLY A 63 -11.30 20.29 -14.03
CA GLY A 63 -12.73 20.53 -14.19
C GLY A 63 -13.31 21.52 -13.17
N LYS A 64 -12.87 21.43 -11.91
CA LYS A 64 -13.31 22.34 -10.84
C LYS A 64 -12.80 23.78 -11.02
N ASN A 65 -11.58 23.96 -11.53
CA ASN A 65 -11.01 25.29 -11.78
C ASN A 65 -11.64 25.98 -13.00
N ASN A 66 -11.97 25.23 -14.06
CA ASN A 66 -12.70 25.79 -15.20
C ASN A 66 -14.10 26.28 -14.81
N LYS A 67 -14.82 25.52 -13.96
CA LYS A 67 -16.14 25.92 -13.45
C LYS A 67 -16.15 27.14 -12.53
N LYS A 68 -14.99 27.54 -11.99
CA LYS A 68 -14.83 28.73 -11.13
C LYS A 68 -14.41 29.99 -11.91
N ARG A 69 -13.92 29.81 -13.14
CA ARG A 69 -13.48 30.90 -14.03
C ARG A 69 -14.53 31.26 -15.09
N ALA A 70 -15.51 30.39 -15.31
CA ALA A 70 -16.75 30.69 -16.01
C ALA A 70 -17.76 31.29 -15.03
#